data_AF-A0AAW8U2Y0-F1
#
_entry.id   AF-A0AAW8U2Y0-F1
#
_cell.length_a   1.000
_cell.length_b   1.000
_cell.length_c   1.000
_cell.angle_alpha   90.00
_cell.angle_beta   90.00
_cell.angle_gamma   90.00
#
_symmetry.space_group_name_H-M   'P 1'
#
loop_
_entity.id
_entity.type
_entity.pdbx_description
1 polymer ?
#
loop_
_entity_poly.entity_id
_entity_poly.type
_entity_poly.pdbx_seq_one_letter_code
_entity_poly.pdbx_strand_id
1 'polypeptide(L)'
;MRKNSGYLLLECMVAMVIIVTSLLFLMGTITFFLVDEKKAQEELEQAILLYEMSSVLSDENAKQQVGEKAVGQKTTIDVWTEDHLRIERDDKCLEIKKY
;
A
#
# COMPACT_ATOMS: atom_id res chain seq x y z
N MET A 1 29.54 2.05 55.44
CA MET A 1 29.06 2.31 54.08
C MET A 1 28.05 1.23 53.70
N ARG A 2 26.75 1.47 53.89
CA ARG A 2 25.70 0.47 53.66
C ARG A 2 25.26 0.55 52.19
N LYS A 3 25.21 -0.62 51.55
CA LYS A 3 25.07 -0.88 50.11
C LYS A 3 24.02 -0.03 49.39
N ASN A 4 24.47 0.78 48.42
CA ASN A 4 23.65 1.50 47.45
C ASN A 4 23.19 0.61 46.27
N SER A 5 23.39 -0.71 46.38
CA SER A 5 23.21 -1.68 45.29
C SER A 5 21.76 -1.86 44.86
N GLY A 6 20.79 -1.69 45.77
CA GLY A 6 19.36 -1.80 45.44
C GLY A 6 18.86 -0.61 44.62
N TYR A 7 19.38 0.59 44.89
CA TYR A 7 19.06 1.79 44.11
C TYR A 7 19.66 1.71 42.70
N LEU A 8 20.90 1.25 42.58
CA LEU A 8 21.52 0.97 41.29
C LEU A 8 20.75 -0.09 40.48
N LEU A 9 20.25 -1.14 41.15
CA LEU A 9 19.46 -2.18 40.50
C LEU A 9 18.13 -1.62 39.97
N LEU A 10 17.47 -0.76 40.74
CA LEU A 10 16.25 -0.08 40.34
C LEU A 10 16.49 0.84 39.13
N GLU A 11 17.55 1.65 39.15
CA GLU A 11 17.93 2.50 38.01
C GLU A 11 18.20 1.68 36.75
N CYS A 12 18.91 0.56 36.87
CA CYS A 12 19.13 -0.36 35.75
C CYS A 12 17.82 -0.97 35.23
N MET A 13 16.88 -1.34 36.11
CA MET A 13 15.58 -1.86 35.70
C MET A 13 14.74 -0.80 34.98
N VAL A 14 14.74 0.44 35.48
CA VAL A 14 14.04 1.56 34.84
C VAL A 14 14.67 1.87 33.48
N ALA A 15 16.00 1.91 33.38
CA ALA A 15 16.71 2.12 32.12
C ALA A 15 16.38 1.01 31.11
N MET A 16 16.34 -0.25 31.52
CA MET A 16 15.94 -1.36 30.65
C MET A 16 14.49 -1.20 30.15
N VAL A 17 13.56 -0.82 31.02
CA VAL A 17 12.16 -0.58 30.62
C VAL A 17 12.06 0.53 29.59
N ILE A 18 12.77 1.65 29.79
CA ILE A 18 12.80 2.77 28.85
C ILE A 18 13.38 2.32 27.50
N ILE A 19 14.49 1.57 27.50
CA ILE A 19 15.13 1.08 26.28
C ILE A 19 14.19 0.13 25.53
N VAL A 20 13.60 -0.85 26.23
CA VAL A 20 12.71 -1.84 25.61
C VAL A 20 11.47 -1.18 25.02
N THR A 21 10.82 -0.29 25.78
CA THR A 21 9.63 0.44 25.30
C THR A 21 9.96 1.34 24.10
N SER A 22 11.11 2.01 24.11
CA SER A 22 11.57 2.84 22.99
C SER A 22 11.84 2.00 21.72
N LEU A 23 12.46 0.83 21.87
CA LEU A 23 12.69 -0.09 20.75
C LEU A 23 11.38 -0.63 20.17
N LEU A 24 10.42 -0.97 21.03
CA LEU A 24 9.09 -1.40 20.58
C LEU A 24 8.37 -0.30 19.80
N PHE A 25 8.44 0.95 20.26
CA PHE A 25 7.84 2.08 19.57
C PHE A 25 8.49 2.35 18.20
N LEU A 26 9.83 2.26 18.14
CA LEU A 26 10.58 2.38 16.88
C LEU A 26 10.17 1.30 15.87
N MET A 27 10.08 0.05 16.30
CA MET A 27 9.67 -1.06 15.44
C MET A 27 8.23 -0.91 14.95
N GLY A 28 7.31 -0.44 15.81
CA GLY A 28 5.95 -0.13 15.41
C GLY A 28 5.89 0.99 14.36
N THR A 29 6.71 2.03 14.53
CA THR A 29 6.81 3.16 13.60
C THR A 29 7.34 2.71 12.24
N ILE A 30 8.42 1.93 12.21
CA ILE A 30 8.98 1.37 10.96
C ILE A 30 7.95 0.50 10.26
N THR A 31 7.26 -0.37 11.01
CA THR A 31 6.23 -1.24 10.45
C THR A 31 5.10 -0.44 9.82
N PHE A 32 4.66 0.64 10.48
CA PHE A 32 3.65 1.54 9.94
C PHE A 32 4.09 2.19 8.63
N PHE A 33 5.31 2.75 8.59
CA PHE A 33 5.85 3.35 7.37
C PHE A 33 5.98 2.35 6.23
N LEU A 34 6.44 1.13 6.48
CA LEU A 34 6.54 0.10 5.44
C LEU A 34 5.17 -0.33 4.90
N VAL A 35 4.16 -0.42 5.77
CA VAL A 35 2.79 -0.73 5.35
C VAL A 35 2.19 0.42 4.54
N ASP A 36 2.42 1.66 4.95
CA ASP A 36 1.94 2.86 4.25
C ASP A 36 2.63 3.03 2.89
N GLU A 37 3.94 2.84 2.83
CA GLU A 37 4.72 2.87 1.59
C GLU A 37 4.26 1.79 0.61
N LYS A 38 4.06 0.56 1.10
CA LYS A 38 3.53 -0.53 0.27
C LYS A 38 2.15 -0.19 -0.28
N LYS A 39 1.27 0.38 0.54
CA LYS A 39 -0.07 0.79 0.12
C LYS A 39 -0.01 1.91 -0.92
N ALA A 40 0.84 2.92 -0.70
CA ALA A 40 1.05 4.01 -1.65
C ALA A 40 1.60 3.49 -2.99
N GLN A 41 2.49 2.49 -2.97
CA GLN A 41 2.98 1.84 -4.18
C GLN A 41 1.87 1.09 -4.91
N GLU A 42 1.04 0.31 -4.19
CA GLU A 42 -0.12 -0.38 -4.78
C GLU A 42 -1.13 0.60 -5.39
N GLU A 43 -1.35 1.75 -4.76
CA GLU A 43 -2.21 2.82 -5.29
C GLU A 43 -1.61 3.47 -6.55
N LEU A 44 -0.30 3.71 -6.58
CA LEU A 44 0.40 4.25 -7.74
C LEU A 44 0.36 3.28 -8.93
N GLU A 45 0.62 2.00 -8.69
CA GLU A 45 0.55 0.96 -9.73
C GLU A 45 -0.86 0.86 -10.33
N GLN A 46 -1.89 0.99 -9.49
CA GLN A 46 -3.29 1.05 -9.96
C GLN A 46 -3.56 2.30 -10.78
N ALA A 47 -3.09 3.48 -10.34
CA ALA A 47 -3.25 4.72 -11.09
C ALA A 47 -2.57 4.65 -12.47
N ILE A 48 -1.37 4.06 -12.55
CA ILE A 48 -0.66 3.82 -13.81
C ILE A 48 -1.46 2.87 -14.70
N LEU A 49 -1.95 1.74 -14.16
CA LEU A 49 -2.75 0.79 -14.92
C LEU A 49 -4.01 1.46 -15.50
N LEU A 50 -4.71 2.27 -14.69
CA LEU A 50 -5.90 3.01 -15.12
C LEU A 50 -5.59 4.03 -16.22
N TYR A 51 -4.46 4.74 -16.10
CA TYR A 51 -4.00 5.66 -17.13
C TYR A 51 -3.68 4.92 -18.43
N GLU A 52 -2.93 3.81 -18.37
CA GLU A 52 -2.65 2.94 -19.51
C GLU A 52 -3.96 2.50 -20.18
N MET A 53 -4.92 1.98 -19.42
CA MET A 53 -6.24 1.58 -19.95
C MET A 53 -6.96 2.73 -20.66
N SER A 54 -6.96 3.93 -20.08
CA SER A 54 -7.62 5.11 -20.67
C SER A 54 -6.94 5.59 -21.95
N SER A 55 -5.62 5.48 -22.02
CA SER A 55 -4.83 5.93 -23.18
C SER A 55 -4.94 4.96 -24.36
N VAL A 56 -5.21 3.68 -24.08
CA VAL A 56 -5.18 2.61 -25.07
C VAL A 56 -6.57 2.04 -25.41
N LEU A 57 -7.62 2.85 -25.27
CA LEU A 57 -9.00 2.45 -25.52
C LEU A 57 -9.26 1.89 -26.94
N SER A 58 -8.45 2.28 -27.92
CA SER A 58 -8.63 1.99 -29.35
C SER A 58 -7.59 1.03 -29.95
N ASP A 59 -6.66 0.48 -29.17
CA ASP A 59 -5.70 -0.54 -29.64
C ASP A 59 -5.99 -1.90 -29.00
N GLU A 60 -6.50 -2.83 -29.81
CA GLU A 60 -6.90 -4.19 -29.40
C GLU A 60 -5.71 -5.02 -28.87
N ASN A 61 -4.49 -4.80 -29.35
CA ASN A 61 -3.34 -5.59 -28.91
C ASN A 61 -2.86 -5.15 -27.51
N ALA A 62 -2.91 -3.85 -27.24
CA ALA A 62 -2.58 -3.31 -25.93
C ALA A 62 -3.73 -3.46 -24.93
N LYS A 63 -4.98 -3.54 -25.40
CA LYS A 63 -6.14 -3.96 -24.59
C LYS A 63 -5.97 -5.35 -23.98
N GLN A 64 -5.45 -6.30 -24.76
CA GLN A 64 -5.18 -7.66 -24.26
C GLN A 64 -4.08 -7.67 -23.18
N GLN A 65 -2.96 -6.96 -23.40
CA GLN A 65 -1.86 -6.89 -22.43
C GLN A 65 -2.28 -6.24 -21.11
N VAL A 66 -3.10 -5.21 -21.19
CA VAL A 66 -3.60 -4.49 -20.02
C VAL A 66 -4.70 -5.28 -19.30
N GLY A 67 -5.52 -6.05 -20.03
CA GLY A 67 -6.43 -7.03 -19.44
C GLY A 67 -5.71 -8.12 -18.65
N GLU A 68 -4.60 -8.65 -19.18
CA GLU A 68 -3.75 -9.62 -18.46
C GLU A 68 -3.13 -9.02 -17.19
N LYS A 69 -2.67 -7.76 -17.24
CA LYS A 69 -2.21 -7.02 -16.04
C LYS A 69 -3.34 -6.82 -15.01
N ALA A 70 -4.55 -6.52 -15.46
CA ALA A 70 -5.71 -6.29 -14.59
C ALA A 70 -6.14 -7.55 -13.82
N VAL A 71 -6.12 -8.71 -14.49
CA VAL A 71 -6.39 -10.01 -13.86
C VAL A 71 -5.36 -10.30 -12.77
N GLY A 72 -4.07 -9.99 -13.02
CA GLY A 72 -3.01 -10.12 -12.02
C GLY A 72 -3.23 -9.26 -10.77
N GLN A 73 -3.93 -8.12 -10.90
CA GLN A 73 -4.21 -7.18 -9.81
C GLN A 73 -5.60 -7.36 -9.15
N LYS A 74 -6.36 -8.41 -9.53
CA LYS A 74 -7.75 -8.65 -9.08
C LYS A 74 -8.71 -7.49 -9.42
N THR A 75 -8.47 -6.83 -10.54
CA THR A 75 -9.31 -5.75 -11.05
C THR A 75 -10.15 -6.32 -12.20
N THR A 76 -11.47 -6.16 -12.14
CA THR A 76 -12.38 -6.66 -13.17
C THR A 76 -12.76 -5.53 -14.11
N ILE A 77 -12.58 -5.75 -15.40
CA ILE A 77 -12.97 -4.79 -16.44
C ILE A 77 -14.33 -5.21 -16.97
N ASP A 78 -15.39 -4.47 -16.64
CA ASP A 78 -16.75 -4.82 -17.03
C ASP A 78 -17.12 -4.29 -18.41
N VAL A 79 -16.62 -3.11 -18.78
CA VAL A 79 -16.87 -2.50 -20.08
C VAL A 79 -15.58 -1.88 -20.61
N TRP A 80 -15.15 -2.29 -21.81
CA TRP A 80 -14.01 -1.67 -22.50
C TRP A 80 -14.36 -1.44 -23.96
N THR A 81 -14.72 -0.21 -24.27
CA THR A 81 -15.04 0.33 -25.61
C THR A 81 -14.14 1.52 -25.93
N GLU A 82 -14.07 1.94 -27.21
CA GLU A 82 -13.19 3.03 -27.66
C GLU A 82 -13.42 4.36 -26.94
N ASP A 83 -14.65 4.59 -26.47
CA ASP A 83 -15.09 5.83 -25.83
C ASP A 83 -15.41 5.68 -24.34
N HIS A 84 -15.43 4.45 -23.82
CA HIS A 84 -15.93 4.18 -22.48
C HIS A 84 -15.28 2.93 -21.86
N LEU A 85 -14.74 3.13 -20.66
CA LEU A 85 -14.11 2.12 -19.83
C LEU A 85 -14.76 2.10 -18.44
N ARG A 86 -15.24 0.94 -18.01
CA ARG A 86 -15.76 0.69 -16.67
C ARG A 86 -14.97 -0.42 -16.01
N ILE A 87 -14.49 -0.13 -14.82
CA ILE A 87 -13.69 -1.03 -14.01
C ILE A 87 -14.33 -1.16 -12.64
N GLU A 88 -14.51 -2.39 -12.19
CA GLU A 88 -14.97 -2.71 -10.85
C GLU A 88 -13.89 -3.46 -10.08
N ARG A 89 -13.72 -3.05 -8.82
CA ARG A 89 -12.93 -3.77 -7.85
C ARG A 89 -13.61 -3.69 -6.50
N ASP A 90 -13.97 -4.85 -5.98
CA ASP A 90 -14.76 -5.00 -4.75
C ASP A 90 -16.05 -4.19 -4.83
N ASP A 91 -16.16 -3.06 -4.10
CA ASP A 91 -17.32 -2.16 -4.09
C ASP A 91 -17.07 -0.81 -4.79
N LYS A 92 -15.93 -0.65 -5.48
CA LYS A 92 -15.57 0.60 -6.16
C LYS A 92 -15.71 0.43 -7.67
N CYS A 93 -16.56 1.27 -8.26
CA CYS A 93 -16.74 1.39 -9.70
C CYS A 93 -16.08 2.68 -10.20
N LEU A 94 -15.24 2.59 -11.22
CA LEU A 94 -14.64 3.74 -11.88
C LEU A 94 -15.03 3.71 -13.36
N GLU A 95 -15.62 4.82 -13.82
CA GLU A 95 -16.11 4.99 -15.19
C GLU A 95 -15.31 6.11 -15.87
N ILE A 96 -14.60 5.79 -16.95
CA ILE A 96 -13.84 6.75 -17.76
C ILE A 96 -14.54 6.85 -19.10
N LYS A 97 -14.98 8.07 -19.45
CA LYS A 97 -15.56 8.40 -20.76
C LYS A 97 -14.63 9.35 -21.51
N LYS A 98 -14.36 9.02 -22.77
CA LYS A 98 -13.68 9.90 -23.72
C LYS A 98 -14.71 10.90 -24.25
N TYR A 99 -14.36 12.20 -24.22
CA TYR A 99 -15.18 13.28 -24.79
C TYR A 99 -14.69 13.62 -26.20
#